data_AF-A0A143XUN4-F1
#
_entry.id   AF-A0A143XUN4-F1
#
_cell.length_a   1.000
_cell.length_b   1.000
_cell.length_c   1.000
_cell.angle_alpha   90.00
_cell.angle_beta   90.00
_cell.angle_gamma   90.00
#
_symmetry.space_group_name_H-M   'P 1'
#
loop_
_entity.id
_entity.type
_entity.pdbx_description
1 polymer ?
#
loop_
_entity_poly.entity_id
_entity_poly.type
_entity_poly.pdbx_seq_one_letter_code
_entity_poly.pdbx_strand_id
1 'polypeptide(L)'
;MKKSFIVMGLMLAASALTNCSKDDTAATDASDLRQGFTLRAEYTPIASDTRTTLDPATGKVAWDAEDELLVFCRETGTEPASWEQYKFTTTEEAAAQGIFTCPDIAIDPAKSYDWYIMSPYSSYVKNPLGESNSGTFQIGNQTQDNAAPTAHLTNADLMTGVITGVAGDRQPVVTLAHRATLMKFTIVNKETEAITPATVEFEAPSNVLVGGRFAVDFATGVLTADTKWTSTKLTIENAPAIEPNGTYDIYMMMPPFTLASGDKFNITVTTDKGISEQSRTMIQEVKFEAGKMNTATIDVTLPKPEEASYTLLTDISELTVGSKIIIANLEAGKALGAQRSNNREGAAVTISGGNLIENPAATVSVLTVGQGTTNTGYFTLNDGDGYLYAAGSSKNYLKIENKVTVNSEWEITIAADGIATIKATGSNNRNWMRFNSDSDLFSCYRSGQKDVYIFKKN
;
A
#
# COMPACT_ATOMS: atom_id res chain seq x y z
N MET A 1 -49.23 46.69 9.18
CA MET A 1 -49.22 46.72 10.66
C MET A 1 -48.34 45.54 11.11
N LYS A 2 -47.29 45.65 11.93
CA LYS A 2 -47.26 45.88 13.41
C LYS A 2 -48.25 44.93 14.12
N LYS A 3 -47.96 44.11 15.15
CA LYS A 3 -46.84 43.84 16.12
C LYS A 3 -47.04 42.37 16.64
N SER A 4 -46.22 41.66 17.44
CA SER A 4 -44.86 41.79 18.05
C SER A 4 -44.42 40.41 18.61
N PHE A 5 -43.14 40.25 19.00
CA PHE A 5 -42.64 39.16 19.88
C PHE A 5 -43.25 39.19 21.30
N ILE A 6 -43.30 38.02 21.97
CA ILE A 6 -43.12 37.88 23.44
C ILE A 6 -42.27 36.63 23.72
N VAL A 7 -41.35 36.74 24.69
CA VAL A 7 -40.49 35.68 25.25
C VAL A 7 -40.91 35.43 26.71
N MET A 8 -40.88 34.17 27.17
CA MET A 8 -41.03 33.77 28.57
C MET A 8 -40.48 32.33 28.71
N GLY A 9 -39.71 31.92 29.72
CA GLY A 9 -39.14 32.63 30.88
C GLY A 9 -38.82 31.61 31.99
N LEU A 10 -37.56 31.50 32.42
CA LEU A 10 -37.11 30.49 33.40
C LEU A 10 -37.86 30.55 34.74
N MET A 11 -38.11 29.39 35.35
CA MET A 11 -38.14 29.19 36.80
C MET A 11 -37.67 27.78 37.17
N LEU A 12 -36.65 27.69 38.02
CA LEU A 12 -36.47 26.59 38.99
C LEU A 12 -35.72 27.17 40.20
N ALA A 13 -36.04 26.68 41.40
CA ALA A 13 -36.01 27.51 42.60
C ALA A 13 -34.68 27.49 43.37
N ALA A 14 -34.32 28.64 43.95
CA ALA A 14 -33.32 28.73 45.00
C ALA A 14 -33.97 28.60 46.38
N SER A 15 -33.53 27.62 47.17
CA SER A 15 -33.86 27.51 48.60
C SER A 15 -32.64 27.91 49.43
N ALA A 16 -32.75 29.02 50.17
CA ALA A 16 -31.68 29.51 51.03
C ALA A 16 -31.64 28.73 52.36
N LEU A 17 -30.43 28.41 52.84
CA LEU A 17 -30.16 28.17 54.25
C LEU A 17 -28.95 29.01 54.67
N THR A 18 -29.18 29.94 55.58
CA THR A 18 -28.14 30.69 56.27
C THR A 18 -27.62 29.89 57.46
N ASN A 19 -26.31 29.70 57.56
CA ASN A 19 -25.67 29.64 58.87
C ASN A 19 -24.25 30.23 58.80
N CYS A 20 -23.87 31.02 59.81
CA CYS A 20 -22.54 31.61 59.94
C CYS A 20 -21.86 31.07 61.20
N SER A 21 -20.75 30.36 61.06
CA SER A 21 -19.79 30.16 62.15
C SER A 21 -18.38 29.91 61.63
N LYS A 22 -17.49 30.85 61.99
CA LYS A 22 -16.02 30.89 61.99
C LYS A 22 -15.17 29.63 61.70
N ASP A 23 -14.06 29.90 61.01
CA ASP A 23 -12.69 29.39 61.18
C ASP A 23 -12.51 28.04 61.90
N ASP A 24 -12.03 27.02 61.19
CA ASP A 24 -10.59 26.76 61.05
C ASP A 24 -10.34 25.66 59.99
N THR A 25 -9.09 25.50 59.55
CA THR A 25 -8.64 24.59 58.48
C THR A 25 -9.29 23.19 58.50
N ALA A 26 -10.32 22.97 57.67
CA ALA A 26 -10.91 21.67 57.44
C ALA A 26 -10.17 20.92 56.32
N ALA A 27 -9.90 19.63 56.52
CA ALA A 27 -9.69 18.73 55.39
C ALA A 27 -11.03 18.59 54.65
N THR A 28 -11.02 18.65 53.31
CA THR A 28 -12.24 18.50 52.52
C THR A 28 -12.86 17.12 52.79
N ASP A 29 -14.03 17.07 53.43
CA ASP A 29 -14.74 15.82 53.66
C ASP A 29 -15.22 15.25 52.31
N ALA A 30 -15.23 13.93 52.17
CA ALA A 30 -15.60 13.27 50.90
C ALA A 30 -17.07 13.54 50.46
N SER A 31 -17.90 14.11 51.34
CA SER A 31 -19.24 14.61 51.05
C SER A 31 -19.29 15.94 50.31
N ASP A 32 -18.21 16.73 50.36
CA ASP A 32 -18.16 18.09 49.82
C ASP A 32 -17.62 18.13 48.37
N LEU A 33 -17.09 16.99 47.90
CA LEU A 33 -16.66 16.80 46.52
C LEU A 33 -17.86 16.61 45.59
N ARG A 34 -17.87 17.30 44.45
CA ARG A 34 -18.82 17.01 43.36
C ARG A 34 -18.43 15.68 42.71
N GLN A 35 -19.22 14.64 42.94
CA GLN A 35 -19.22 13.43 42.12
C GLN A 35 -19.99 13.71 40.82
N GLY A 36 -19.45 13.23 39.70
CA GLY A 36 -19.99 13.56 38.39
C GLY A 36 -19.54 14.94 37.94
N PHE A 37 -18.75 14.98 36.88
CA PHE A 37 -18.32 16.24 36.27
C PHE A 37 -18.64 16.27 34.78
N THR A 38 -18.99 17.45 34.30
CA THR A 38 -19.35 17.70 32.91
C THR A 38 -18.29 18.60 32.29
N LEU A 39 -17.92 18.38 31.04
CA LEU A 39 -17.11 19.30 30.25
C LEU A 39 -17.81 19.66 28.94
N ARG A 40 -17.40 20.73 28.29
CA ARG A 40 -17.84 21.04 26.92
C ARG A 40 -16.65 21.17 25.97
N ALA A 41 -16.60 20.31 24.95
CA ALA A 41 -15.62 20.38 23.89
C ALA A 41 -16.20 21.20 22.72
N GLU A 42 -15.80 22.48 22.64
CA GLU A 42 -16.09 23.35 21.51
C GLU A 42 -15.20 23.03 20.31
N TYR A 43 -15.74 23.30 19.13
CA TYR A 43 -15.04 23.15 17.86
C TYR A 43 -15.47 24.28 16.92
N THR A 44 -14.51 24.87 16.20
CA THR A 44 -14.77 25.92 15.21
C THR A 44 -14.47 25.36 13.82
N PRO A 45 -15.48 25.10 12.97
CA PRO A 45 -15.26 24.40 11.72
C PRO A 45 -14.36 25.14 10.72
N ILE A 46 -13.28 24.48 10.30
CA ILE A 46 -12.53 24.79 9.08
C ILE A 46 -12.75 23.64 8.09
N ALA A 47 -12.83 23.93 6.79
CA ALA A 47 -13.17 22.96 5.73
C ALA A 47 -12.07 21.91 5.43
N SER A 48 -11.20 21.60 6.40
CA SER A 48 -10.02 20.75 6.27
C SER A 48 -9.82 19.77 7.43
N ASP A 49 -10.70 19.82 8.43
CA ASP A 49 -10.61 19.09 9.70
C ASP A 49 -11.44 17.80 9.66
N THR A 50 -11.20 16.86 10.58
CA THR A 50 -11.57 15.46 10.38
C THR A 50 -12.08 14.74 11.65
N ARG A 51 -13.36 14.37 11.70
CA ARG A 51 -13.95 13.31 12.56
C ARG A 51 -15.44 13.09 12.31
N THR A 52 -16.16 12.52 13.28
CA THR A 52 -17.00 11.31 13.17
C THR A 52 -18.16 11.37 12.18
N THR A 53 -18.68 12.54 11.85
CA THR A 53 -19.48 12.77 10.63
C THR A 53 -18.73 13.66 9.64
N LEU A 54 -17.78 13.08 8.90
CA LEU A 54 -17.07 13.78 7.83
C LEU A 54 -18.05 14.08 6.69
N ASP A 55 -18.40 15.35 6.49
CA ASP A 55 -19.04 15.78 5.24
C ASP A 55 -17.99 15.72 4.12
N PRO A 56 -18.07 14.76 3.16
CA PRO A 56 -17.03 14.59 2.16
C PRO A 56 -17.00 15.71 1.11
N ALA A 57 -18.02 16.58 1.08
CA ALA A 57 -18.08 17.74 0.21
C ALA A 57 -17.57 19.03 0.89
N THR A 58 -17.55 19.10 2.23
CA THR A 58 -17.15 20.32 2.96
C THR A 58 -16.07 20.16 4.02
N GLY A 59 -15.60 18.94 4.33
CA GLY A 59 -14.55 18.70 5.32
C GLY A 59 -14.96 19.12 6.74
N LYS A 60 -16.23 18.92 7.09
CA LYS A 60 -16.79 19.27 8.42
C LYS A 60 -16.90 18.04 9.31
N VAL A 61 -17.02 18.31 10.61
CA VAL A 61 -16.94 17.36 11.72
C VAL A 61 -18.03 17.69 12.74
N ALA A 62 -18.61 16.65 13.36
CA ALA A 62 -19.48 16.74 14.53
C ALA A 62 -19.13 15.63 15.54
N TRP A 63 -19.64 15.73 16.77
CA TRP A 63 -19.55 14.69 17.80
C TRP A 63 -20.73 13.70 17.68
N ASP A 64 -20.47 12.43 17.98
CA ASP A 64 -21.45 11.34 18.02
C ASP A 64 -21.72 10.85 19.47
N ALA A 65 -22.80 10.10 19.68
CA ALA A 65 -23.12 9.45 20.96
C ALA A 65 -22.08 8.40 21.38
N GLU A 66 -21.41 7.77 20.42
CA GLU A 66 -20.33 6.78 20.66
C GLU A 66 -18.97 7.43 20.95
N ASP A 67 -18.84 8.76 20.87
CA ASP A 67 -17.56 9.43 21.11
C ASP A 67 -17.17 9.44 22.60
N GLU A 68 -15.87 9.22 22.84
CA GLU A 68 -15.29 9.11 24.18
C GLU A 68 -14.03 9.98 24.27
N LEU A 69 -13.81 10.58 25.46
CA LEU A 69 -12.63 11.39 25.76
C LEU A 69 -11.80 10.73 26.87
N LEU A 70 -10.48 10.74 26.68
CA LEU A 70 -9.53 10.58 27.77
C LEU A 70 -9.28 11.95 28.39
N VAL A 71 -9.49 12.05 29.70
CA VAL A 71 -9.27 13.28 30.46
C VAL A 71 -8.32 13.02 31.61
N PHE A 72 -7.32 13.88 31.74
CA PHE A 72 -6.51 14.01 32.94
C PHE A 72 -6.82 15.37 33.57
N CYS A 73 -6.85 15.45 34.90
CA CYS A 73 -6.90 16.73 35.60
C CYS A 73 -5.95 16.76 36.80
N ARG A 74 -5.59 17.97 37.23
CA ARG A 74 -4.81 18.21 38.46
C ARG A 74 -5.21 19.56 39.06
N GLU A 75 -4.98 19.75 40.35
CA GLU A 75 -5.12 21.06 40.99
C GLU A 75 -4.10 22.04 40.38
N THR A 76 -4.55 23.23 39.98
CA THR A 76 -3.73 24.20 39.24
C THR A 76 -2.48 24.59 40.03
N GLY A 77 -1.31 24.49 39.38
CA GLY A 77 -0.02 24.77 40.01
C GLY A 77 0.54 23.64 40.88
N THR A 78 -0.10 22.46 40.89
CA THR A 78 0.44 21.23 41.50
C THR A 78 1.02 20.30 40.44
N GLU A 79 1.97 19.44 40.83
CA GLU A 79 2.45 18.33 40.02
C GLU A 79 2.03 17.00 40.69
N PRO A 80 1.22 16.15 40.03
CA PRO A 80 0.74 14.92 40.63
C PRO A 80 1.83 13.84 40.68
N ALA A 81 1.84 13.01 41.72
CA ALA A 81 2.77 11.88 41.82
C ALA A 81 2.52 10.81 40.74
N SER A 82 1.29 10.74 40.21
CA SER A 82 0.89 9.92 39.07
C SER A 82 -0.34 10.52 38.40
N TRP A 83 -0.43 10.44 37.08
CA TRP A 83 -1.60 10.89 36.33
C TRP A 83 -2.75 9.89 36.39
N GLU A 84 -3.93 10.33 36.80
CA GLU A 84 -5.16 9.52 36.81
C GLU A 84 -5.95 9.73 35.51
N GLN A 85 -6.44 8.62 34.93
CA GLN A 85 -7.18 8.61 33.68
C GLN A 85 -8.68 8.59 33.95
N TYR A 86 -9.39 9.65 33.57
CA TYR A 86 -10.85 9.67 33.58
C TYR A 86 -11.40 9.46 32.17
N LYS A 87 -12.44 8.62 32.08
CA LYS A 87 -13.17 8.38 30.84
C LYS A 87 -14.44 9.22 30.85
N PHE A 88 -14.55 10.12 29.88
CA PHE A 88 -15.71 10.97 29.68
C PHE A 88 -16.51 10.46 28.47
N THR A 89 -17.81 10.30 28.62
CA THR A 89 -18.74 9.78 27.60
C THR A 89 -19.85 10.80 27.32
N THR A 90 -20.65 10.57 26.28
CA THR A 90 -21.76 11.46 25.92
C THR A 90 -23.03 10.68 25.58
N THR A 91 -24.09 11.40 25.20
CA THR A 91 -25.37 10.88 24.67
C THR A 91 -25.72 11.66 23.42
N GLU A 92 -26.62 11.17 22.57
CA GLU A 92 -26.98 11.82 21.30
C GLU A 92 -27.36 13.31 21.46
N GLU A 93 -28.20 13.64 22.45
CA GLU A 93 -28.60 15.03 22.75
C GLU A 93 -27.45 15.91 23.28
N ALA A 94 -26.48 15.29 23.98
CA ALA A 94 -25.33 15.97 24.58
C ALA A 94 -24.18 16.16 23.57
N ALA A 95 -23.95 15.18 22.69
CA ALA A 95 -22.95 15.20 21.64
C ALA A 95 -23.18 16.38 20.68
N ALA A 96 -24.43 16.63 20.28
CA ALA A 96 -24.84 17.79 19.49
C ALA A 96 -24.48 19.15 20.12
N GLN A 97 -24.19 19.18 21.44
CA GLN A 97 -23.79 20.37 22.20
C GLN A 97 -22.30 20.34 22.60
N GLY A 98 -21.58 19.27 22.28
CA GLY A 98 -20.20 18.99 22.69
C GLY A 98 -20.06 18.64 24.17
N ILE A 99 -21.14 18.22 24.83
CA ILE A 99 -21.19 17.94 26.27
C ILE A 99 -20.75 16.50 26.54
N PHE A 100 -19.81 16.31 27.47
CA PHE A 100 -19.38 14.99 27.94
C PHE A 100 -19.41 14.93 29.47
N THR A 101 -19.66 13.75 30.03
CA THR A 101 -19.77 13.50 31.48
C THR A 101 -18.88 12.35 31.92
N CYS A 102 -18.37 12.42 33.16
CA CYS A 102 -17.72 11.31 33.85
C CYS A 102 -18.29 11.24 35.27
N PRO A 103 -18.88 10.11 35.70
CA PRO A 103 -19.43 9.96 37.06
C PRO A 103 -18.36 9.78 38.13
N ASP A 104 -17.22 9.17 37.78
CA ASP A 104 -16.22 8.65 38.73
C ASP A 104 -15.24 9.73 39.23
N ILE A 105 -15.17 10.87 38.56
CA ILE A 105 -14.31 12.00 38.93
C ILE A 105 -14.93 12.80 40.10
N ALA A 106 -14.09 13.19 41.05
CA ALA A 106 -14.47 13.96 42.23
C ALA A 106 -13.72 15.30 42.26
N ILE A 107 -14.47 16.41 42.20
CA ILE A 107 -13.91 17.78 42.12
C ILE A 107 -14.25 18.59 43.37
N ASP A 108 -13.24 19.21 43.97
CA ASP A 108 -13.38 20.14 45.10
C ASP A 108 -13.82 21.52 44.54
N PRO A 109 -15.02 22.01 44.89
CA PRO A 109 -15.54 23.27 44.35
C PRO A 109 -14.77 24.52 44.84
N ALA A 110 -13.94 24.40 45.89
CA ALA A 110 -13.12 25.52 46.41
C ALA A 110 -11.77 25.67 45.69
N LYS A 111 -11.39 24.73 44.82
CA LYS A 111 -10.10 24.68 44.13
C LYS A 111 -10.21 25.07 42.65
N SER A 112 -9.06 25.23 41.99
CA SER A 112 -8.97 25.35 40.53
C SER A 112 -8.18 24.19 39.95
N TYR A 113 -8.51 23.80 38.72
CA TYR A 113 -7.97 22.62 38.05
C TYR A 113 -7.48 22.92 36.63
N ASP A 114 -6.40 22.24 36.26
CA ASP A 114 -5.89 22.15 34.90
C ASP A 114 -6.37 20.85 34.26
N TRP A 115 -6.93 20.94 33.06
CA TRP A 115 -7.60 19.87 32.33
C TRP A 115 -6.87 19.57 31.03
N TYR A 116 -6.54 18.31 30.79
CA TYR A 116 -5.86 17.82 29.61
C TYR A 116 -6.73 16.75 28.95
N ILE A 117 -7.19 17.02 27.72
CA ILE A 117 -8.27 16.29 27.09
C ILE A 117 -7.78 15.77 25.74
N MET A 118 -8.03 14.49 25.47
CA MET A 118 -7.74 13.81 24.22
C MET A 118 -8.97 13.05 23.73
N SER A 119 -9.13 13.00 22.41
CA SER A 119 -10.04 12.06 21.75
C SER A 119 -9.34 11.39 20.56
N PRO A 120 -9.64 10.12 20.24
CA PRO A 120 -10.52 9.21 20.97
C PRO A 120 -9.98 8.86 22.36
N TYR A 121 -10.82 8.28 23.22
CA TYR A 121 -10.35 7.65 24.45
C TYR A 121 -9.34 6.54 24.11
N SER A 122 -8.20 6.51 24.81
CA SER A 122 -7.27 5.40 24.74
C SER A 122 -6.72 5.08 26.13
N SER A 123 -6.97 3.85 26.58
CA SER A 123 -6.41 3.35 27.84
C SER A 123 -4.89 3.19 27.78
N TYR A 124 -4.26 3.26 26.60
CA TYR A 124 -2.82 3.13 26.42
C TYR A 124 -2.03 4.41 26.72
N VAL A 125 -2.62 5.60 26.62
CA VAL A 125 -1.93 6.88 26.92
C VAL A 125 -2.03 7.17 28.42
N LYS A 126 -0.89 7.26 29.13
CA LYS A 126 -0.85 7.38 30.60
C LYS A 126 -0.40 8.74 31.15
N ASN A 127 0.05 9.67 30.29
CA ASN A 127 0.51 11.01 30.68
C ASN A 127 0.17 12.00 29.55
N PRO A 128 -0.41 13.18 29.85
CA PRO A 128 -0.70 14.22 28.87
C PRO A 128 0.52 15.08 28.44
N LEU A 129 1.71 14.86 28.99
CA LEU A 129 2.92 15.68 28.74
C LEU A 129 3.88 15.12 27.67
N GLY A 130 3.53 14.02 26.99
CA GLY A 130 4.31 13.51 25.84
C GLY A 130 5.65 12.84 26.18
N GLU A 131 5.84 12.39 27.42
CA GLU A 131 7.06 11.73 27.88
C GLU A 131 7.24 10.32 27.30
N SER A 132 8.48 9.87 27.13
CA SER A 132 8.74 8.49 26.67
C SER A 132 8.39 7.46 27.74
N ASN A 133 7.98 6.26 27.32
CA ASN A 133 7.45 5.18 28.17
C ASN A 133 6.13 5.50 28.92
N SER A 134 5.52 6.67 28.74
CA SER A 134 4.22 7.01 29.35
C SER A 134 3.01 6.46 28.58
N GLY A 135 3.21 5.41 27.78
CA GLY A 135 2.18 4.86 26.90
C GLY A 135 1.92 5.69 25.64
N THR A 136 1.29 5.09 24.63
CA THR A 136 1.29 5.63 23.26
C THR A 136 -0.06 5.54 22.55
N PHE A 137 -0.25 6.43 21.57
CA PHE A 137 -1.34 6.41 20.59
C PHE A 137 -0.80 5.97 19.22
N GLN A 138 -1.57 5.17 18.47
CA GLN A 138 -1.16 4.67 17.15
C GLN A 138 -1.76 5.54 16.04
N ILE A 139 -0.94 5.92 15.05
CA ILE A 139 -1.41 6.60 13.83
C ILE A 139 -0.84 5.86 12.63
N GLY A 140 -1.69 5.57 11.63
CA GLY A 140 -1.36 4.65 10.53
C GLY A 140 -1.70 3.18 10.85
N ASN A 141 -1.58 2.32 9.84
CA ASN A 141 -2.03 0.92 9.86
C ASN A 141 -3.51 0.78 10.27
N GLN A 142 -4.40 1.02 9.30
CA GLN A 142 -5.85 1.16 9.46
C GLN A 142 -6.61 0.10 8.65
N THR A 143 -7.90 -0.07 8.95
CA THR A 143 -8.84 -0.88 8.16
C THR A 143 -10.07 -0.04 7.84
N GLN A 144 -10.43 0.08 6.56
CA GLN A 144 -11.64 0.76 6.08
C GLN A 144 -12.67 -0.27 5.62
N ASP A 145 -13.92 -0.17 6.06
CA ASP A 145 -15.03 -0.98 5.54
C ASP A 145 -15.88 -0.16 4.55
N ASN A 146 -16.30 -0.78 3.45
CA ASN A 146 -17.09 -0.12 2.41
C ASN A 146 -18.49 0.37 2.85
N ALA A 147 -19.11 -0.27 3.85
CA ALA A 147 -20.40 0.18 4.39
C ALA A 147 -20.27 1.45 5.25
N ALA A 148 -19.09 1.72 5.80
CA ALA A 148 -18.80 2.93 6.57
C ALA A 148 -17.37 3.45 6.30
N PRO A 149 -17.08 4.02 5.10
CA PRO A 149 -15.72 4.29 4.62
C PRO A 149 -14.85 5.26 5.43
N THR A 150 -15.42 5.93 6.44
CA THR A 150 -14.73 6.90 7.30
C THR A 150 -14.78 6.54 8.79
N ALA A 151 -15.50 5.49 9.19
CA ALA A 151 -15.70 5.14 10.60
C ALA A 151 -14.38 4.84 11.32
N HIS A 152 -13.43 4.21 10.61
CA HIS A 152 -12.12 3.86 11.16
C HIS A 152 -11.25 5.07 11.52
N LEU A 153 -11.52 6.24 10.95
CA LEU A 153 -10.76 7.46 11.20
C LEU A 153 -10.84 7.85 12.68
N THR A 154 -11.97 7.62 13.37
CA THR A 154 -12.11 7.95 14.80
C THR A 154 -11.05 7.26 15.68
N ASN A 155 -10.54 6.10 15.26
CA ASN A 155 -9.51 5.33 15.99
C ASN A 155 -8.08 5.86 15.83
N ALA A 156 -7.84 6.74 14.85
CA ALA A 156 -6.50 7.26 14.52
C ALA A 156 -6.44 8.79 14.41
N ASP A 157 -7.59 9.47 14.40
CA ASP A 157 -7.70 10.92 14.38
C ASP A 157 -7.59 11.50 15.79
N LEU A 158 -6.33 11.67 16.17
CA LEU A 158 -5.93 12.22 17.44
C LEU A 158 -6.25 13.72 17.53
N MET A 159 -7.13 14.08 18.44
CA MET A 159 -7.38 15.47 18.85
C MET A 159 -6.93 15.68 20.29
N THR A 160 -6.31 16.83 20.60
CA THR A 160 -6.01 17.22 21.99
C THR A 160 -6.32 18.68 22.29
N GLY A 161 -6.59 18.99 23.55
CA GLY A 161 -6.74 20.36 24.05
C GLY A 161 -6.46 20.44 25.55
N VAL A 162 -6.12 21.63 26.02
CA VAL A 162 -5.80 21.92 27.42
C VAL A 162 -6.48 23.21 27.84
N ILE A 163 -7.03 23.24 29.06
CA ILE A 163 -7.49 24.47 29.71
C ILE A 163 -7.05 24.48 31.18
N THR A 164 -6.49 25.60 31.63
CA THR A 164 -5.88 25.75 32.97
C THR A 164 -6.70 26.68 33.86
N GLY A 165 -6.55 26.52 35.19
CA GLY A 165 -7.13 27.43 36.17
C GLY A 165 -8.65 27.42 36.28
N VAL A 166 -9.33 26.34 35.86
CA VAL A 166 -10.79 26.26 35.90
C VAL A 166 -11.25 25.98 37.33
N ALA A 167 -11.96 26.93 37.94
CA ALA A 167 -12.55 26.75 39.26
C ALA A 167 -13.49 25.53 39.30
N GLY A 168 -13.39 24.70 40.34
CA GLY A 168 -14.10 23.42 40.47
C GLY A 168 -15.62 23.54 40.58
N ASP A 169 -16.14 24.74 40.84
CA ASP A 169 -17.57 25.05 40.77
C ASP A 169 -18.08 25.27 39.33
N ARG A 170 -17.18 25.42 38.33
CA ARG A 170 -17.48 25.71 36.92
C ARG A 170 -17.20 24.52 35.98
N GLN A 171 -17.98 24.47 34.91
CA GLN A 171 -17.76 23.56 33.78
C GLN A 171 -16.57 24.05 32.92
N PRO A 172 -15.53 23.22 32.67
CA PRO A 172 -14.48 23.52 31.71
C PRO A 172 -15.05 23.49 30.29
N VAL A 173 -14.62 24.48 29.49
CA VAL A 173 -14.91 24.57 28.06
C VAL A 173 -13.57 24.56 27.34
N VAL A 174 -13.33 23.55 26.50
CA VAL A 174 -12.06 23.36 25.79
C VAL A 174 -12.29 23.36 24.28
N THR A 175 -11.33 23.84 23.51
CA THR A 175 -11.26 23.57 22.07
C THR A 175 -10.21 22.50 21.83
N LEU A 176 -10.56 21.43 21.11
CA LEU A 176 -9.60 20.41 20.70
C LEU A 176 -9.07 20.71 19.29
N ALA A 177 -7.81 20.35 19.04
CA ALA A 177 -7.17 20.49 17.73
C ALA A 177 -6.65 19.13 17.23
N HIS A 178 -6.88 18.85 15.95
CA HIS A 178 -6.33 17.67 15.25
C HIS A 178 -4.81 17.68 15.28
N ARG A 179 -4.22 16.52 15.52
CA ARG A 179 -2.77 16.27 15.56
C ARG A 179 -2.31 15.35 14.43
N ALA A 180 -3.24 14.68 13.74
CA ALA A 180 -3.01 13.91 12.52
C ALA A 180 -3.32 14.73 11.26
N THR A 181 -2.91 14.21 10.10
CA THR A 181 -3.24 14.70 8.75
C THR A 181 -4.02 13.62 7.99
N LEU A 182 -4.98 14.02 7.14
CA LEU A 182 -5.78 13.09 6.36
C LEU A 182 -5.29 13.01 4.92
N MET A 183 -4.99 11.79 4.47
CA MET A 183 -4.90 11.47 3.06
C MET A 183 -6.22 10.85 2.58
N LYS A 184 -6.83 11.47 1.57
CA LYS A 184 -7.84 10.82 0.72
C LYS A 184 -7.18 10.37 -0.58
N PHE A 185 -7.24 9.09 -0.91
CA PHE A 185 -6.85 8.61 -2.23
C PHE A 185 -8.07 8.14 -3.01
N THR A 186 -8.17 8.55 -4.28
CA THR A 186 -9.12 8.01 -5.25
C THR A 186 -8.40 6.95 -6.08
N ILE A 187 -8.72 5.68 -5.85
CA ILE A 187 -8.29 4.55 -6.69
C ILE A 187 -9.07 4.62 -8.01
N VAL A 188 -8.40 4.46 -9.15
CA VAL A 188 -9.00 4.41 -10.48
C VAL A 188 -8.58 3.12 -11.16
N ASN A 189 -9.53 2.31 -11.62
CA ASN A 189 -9.20 1.09 -12.37
C ASN A 189 -8.78 1.44 -13.81
N LYS A 190 -7.57 1.08 -14.24
CA LYS A 190 -7.10 1.20 -15.64
C LYS A 190 -7.02 -0.13 -16.39
N GLU A 191 -7.36 -1.23 -15.74
CA GLU A 191 -7.49 -2.53 -16.40
C GLU A 191 -8.77 -2.61 -17.25
N THR A 192 -8.78 -3.60 -18.15
CA THR A 192 -9.93 -3.90 -19.03
C THR A 192 -11.01 -4.73 -18.35
N GLU A 193 -10.75 -5.23 -17.14
CA GLU A 193 -11.68 -6.00 -16.31
C GLU A 193 -11.87 -5.30 -14.96
N ALA A 194 -12.97 -5.62 -14.26
CA ALA A 194 -13.18 -5.13 -12.91
C ALA A 194 -12.11 -5.67 -11.93
N ILE A 195 -11.72 -4.83 -10.97
CA ILE A 195 -10.76 -5.14 -9.89
C ILE A 195 -11.41 -4.91 -8.53
N THR A 196 -11.04 -5.67 -7.52
CA THR A 196 -11.46 -5.47 -6.12
C THR A 196 -10.21 -5.19 -5.27
N PRO A 197 -10.01 -3.96 -4.75
CA PRO A 197 -8.83 -3.63 -3.98
C PRO A 197 -8.92 -4.20 -2.55
N ALA A 198 -7.83 -4.81 -2.08
CA ALA A 198 -7.73 -5.41 -0.75
C ALA A 198 -6.87 -4.58 0.21
N THR A 199 -5.80 -3.96 -0.29
CA THR A 199 -4.94 -3.08 0.52
C THR A 199 -4.34 -1.95 -0.30
N VAL A 200 -4.12 -0.80 0.33
CA VAL A 200 -3.20 0.24 -0.18
C VAL A 200 -2.08 0.47 0.85
N GLU A 201 -0.83 0.45 0.39
CA GLU A 201 0.34 0.80 1.19
C GLU A 201 1.00 2.06 0.63
N PHE A 202 1.32 3.00 1.51
CA PHE A 202 2.12 4.18 1.21
C PHE A 202 3.49 4.03 1.86
N GLU A 203 4.56 4.10 1.08
CA GLU A 203 5.96 4.02 1.54
C GLU A 203 6.69 5.32 1.20
N ALA A 204 7.24 5.98 2.22
CA ALA A 204 7.99 7.23 2.13
C ALA A 204 9.52 6.99 2.11
N PRO A 205 10.35 8.01 1.83
CA PRO A 205 11.78 7.94 2.06
C PRO A 205 12.12 7.50 3.50
N SER A 206 13.26 6.83 3.69
CA SER A 206 13.63 6.25 4.99
C SER A 206 13.82 7.26 6.14
N ASN A 207 13.95 8.55 5.81
CA ASN A 207 13.99 9.67 6.76
C ASN A 207 12.62 10.31 7.05
N VAL A 208 11.54 9.87 6.41
CA VAL A 208 10.19 10.43 6.54
C VAL A 208 9.29 9.45 7.29
N LEU A 209 8.64 9.96 8.33
CA LEU A 209 7.74 9.19 9.18
C LEU A 209 6.29 9.32 8.69
N VAL A 210 5.63 8.21 8.40
CA VAL A 210 4.24 8.18 7.86
C VAL A 210 3.28 7.30 8.65
N GLY A 211 3.76 6.70 9.73
CA GLY A 211 2.95 6.02 10.73
C GLY A 211 3.80 5.65 11.93
N GLY A 212 3.18 5.21 13.02
CA GLY A 212 3.90 4.77 14.20
C GLY A 212 3.06 4.74 15.46
N ARG A 213 3.76 4.68 16.59
CA ARG A 213 3.21 4.86 17.94
C ARG A 213 3.88 6.05 18.60
N PHE A 214 3.07 6.92 19.18
CA PHE A 214 3.46 8.25 19.61
C PHE A 214 3.09 8.48 21.07
N ALA A 215 4.03 8.97 21.87
CA ALA A 215 3.69 9.74 23.06
C ALA A 215 3.23 11.14 22.60
N VAL A 216 2.26 11.73 23.30
CA VAL A 216 1.57 12.94 22.87
C VAL A 216 1.61 13.97 23.98
N ASP A 217 2.16 15.15 23.70
CA ASP A 217 1.97 16.33 24.53
C ASP A 217 0.63 16.97 24.16
N PHE A 218 -0.32 17.01 25.09
CA PHE A 218 -1.68 17.47 24.82
C PHE A 218 -1.75 18.99 24.66
N ALA A 219 -0.84 19.74 25.28
CA ALA A 219 -0.79 21.20 25.23
C ALA A 219 -0.17 21.67 23.91
N THR A 220 1.00 21.14 23.54
CA THR A 220 1.69 21.54 22.31
C THR A 220 1.21 20.78 21.08
N GLY A 221 0.66 19.57 21.24
CA GLY A 221 0.32 18.67 20.15
C GLY A 221 1.51 17.92 19.57
N VAL A 222 2.69 17.99 20.18
CA VAL A 222 3.90 17.32 19.69
C VAL A 222 3.76 15.80 19.80
N LEU A 223 4.06 15.11 18.69
CA LEU A 223 4.04 13.66 18.57
C LEU A 223 5.47 13.09 18.67
N THR A 224 5.80 12.48 19.81
CA THR A 224 7.10 11.85 20.04
C THR A 224 7.03 10.38 19.67
N ALA A 225 7.62 10.00 18.54
CA ALA A 225 7.56 8.63 18.02
C ALA A 225 8.41 7.65 18.85
N ASP A 226 7.72 6.73 19.52
CA ASP A 226 8.28 5.54 20.18
C ASP A 226 8.59 4.44 19.15
N THR A 227 7.59 4.11 18.32
CA THR A 227 7.73 3.20 17.18
C THR A 227 7.59 4.00 15.90
N LYS A 228 8.50 3.82 14.94
CA LYS A 228 8.57 4.59 13.68
C LYS A 228 8.29 3.71 12.47
N TRP A 229 7.38 4.13 11.58
CA TRP A 229 7.14 3.46 10.30
C TRP A 229 7.33 4.42 9.12
N THR A 230 8.17 4.00 8.17
CA THR A 230 8.37 4.66 6.87
C THR A 230 7.38 4.17 5.82
N SER A 231 6.57 3.15 6.13
CA SER A 231 5.35 2.80 5.38
C SER A 231 4.12 2.74 6.30
N THR A 232 2.93 2.85 5.71
CA THR A 232 1.66 2.69 6.41
C THR A 232 0.63 2.05 5.49
N LYS A 233 -0.17 1.13 6.03
CA LYS A 233 -1.14 0.31 5.28
C LYS A 233 -2.57 0.69 5.61
N LEU A 234 -3.43 0.65 4.60
CA LEU A 234 -4.87 0.55 4.73
C LEU A 234 -5.31 -0.82 4.22
N THR A 235 -5.93 -1.61 5.07
CA THR A 235 -6.72 -2.78 4.67
C THR A 235 -8.12 -2.32 4.27
N ILE A 236 -8.70 -2.90 3.23
CA ILE A 236 -10.04 -2.56 2.77
C ILE A 236 -10.93 -3.79 2.91
N GLU A 237 -11.91 -3.71 3.81
CA GLU A 237 -12.91 -4.74 4.04
C GLU A 237 -14.16 -4.47 3.20
N ASN A 238 -14.73 -5.55 2.65
CA ASN A 238 -15.94 -5.52 1.82
C ASN A 238 -15.87 -4.54 0.63
N ALA A 239 -14.67 -4.33 0.08
CA ALA A 239 -14.41 -3.44 -1.05
C ALA A 239 -15.32 -3.76 -2.25
N PRO A 240 -15.86 -2.74 -2.94
CA PRO A 240 -16.66 -2.94 -4.13
C PRO A 240 -15.75 -3.34 -5.32
N ALA A 241 -16.30 -4.10 -6.26
CA ALA A 241 -15.68 -4.27 -7.56
C ALA A 241 -15.68 -2.90 -8.29
N ILE A 242 -14.50 -2.48 -8.73
CA ILE A 242 -14.28 -1.25 -9.48
C ILE A 242 -14.26 -1.62 -10.97
N GLU A 243 -15.32 -1.30 -11.69
CA GLU A 243 -15.40 -1.47 -13.15
C GLU A 243 -14.30 -0.68 -13.88
N PRO A 244 -13.95 -1.01 -15.15
CA PRO A 244 -12.96 -0.28 -15.94
C PRO A 244 -13.24 1.24 -16.00
N ASN A 245 -12.22 2.05 -15.65
CA ASN A 245 -12.30 3.51 -15.43
C ASN A 245 -13.21 3.98 -14.28
N GLY A 246 -13.81 3.05 -13.52
CA GLY A 246 -14.49 3.33 -12.26
C GLY A 246 -13.51 3.77 -11.17
N THR A 247 -14.06 4.30 -10.08
CA THR A 247 -13.28 4.90 -8.99
C THR A 247 -13.76 4.45 -7.61
N TYR A 248 -12.84 4.35 -6.65
CA TYR A 248 -13.15 4.10 -5.24
C TYR A 248 -12.31 5.00 -4.33
N ASP A 249 -12.95 5.63 -3.35
CA ASP A 249 -12.29 6.54 -2.41
C ASP A 249 -11.88 5.82 -1.12
N ILE A 250 -10.65 6.07 -0.68
CA ILE A 250 -10.10 5.57 0.58
C ILE A 250 -9.50 6.69 1.44
N TYR A 251 -9.47 6.47 2.75
CA TYR A 251 -9.08 7.48 3.74
C TYR A 251 -8.04 6.93 4.72
N MET A 252 -6.96 7.69 4.96
CA MET A 252 -5.86 7.30 5.84
C MET A 252 -5.44 8.46 6.77
N MET A 253 -5.56 8.25 8.08
CA MET A 253 -4.86 9.06 9.08
C MET A 253 -3.36 8.80 9.05
N MET A 254 -2.57 9.86 9.07
CA MET A 254 -1.11 9.84 9.10
C MET A 254 -0.62 10.88 10.12
N PRO A 255 0.56 10.69 10.76
CA PRO A 255 1.22 11.77 11.49
C PRO A 255 1.59 12.89 10.51
N PRO A 256 1.72 14.16 10.95
CA PRO A 256 2.12 15.25 10.06
C PRO A 256 3.54 15.01 9.52
N PHE A 257 3.73 15.21 8.21
CA PHE A 257 5.00 14.93 7.54
C PHE A 257 5.27 15.92 6.38
N THR A 258 6.49 15.87 5.84
CA THR A 258 6.90 16.67 4.68
C THR A 258 7.63 15.76 3.71
N LEU A 259 7.32 15.92 2.42
CA LEU A 259 8.14 15.37 1.33
C LEU A 259 8.79 16.55 0.61
N ALA A 260 10.11 16.52 0.50
CA ALA A 260 10.91 17.55 -0.18
C ALA A 260 10.89 17.37 -1.71
N SER A 261 11.30 18.39 -2.45
CA SER A 261 11.56 18.25 -3.90
C SER A 261 12.66 17.21 -4.13
N GLY A 262 12.41 16.25 -5.03
CA GLY A 262 13.29 15.12 -5.30
C GLY A 262 13.02 13.86 -4.45
N ASP A 263 12.23 13.95 -3.38
CA ASP A 263 11.87 12.78 -2.58
C ASP A 263 11.09 11.76 -3.41
N LYS A 264 11.37 10.49 -3.18
CA LYS A 264 10.69 9.36 -3.82
C LYS A 264 9.84 8.61 -2.83
N PHE A 265 8.61 8.30 -3.22
CA PHE A 265 7.67 7.51 -2.44
C PHE A 265 7.01 6.48 -3.34
N ASN A 266 6.61 5.35 -2.76
CA ASN A 266 5.90 4.29 -3.45
C ASN A 266 4.46 4.21 -2.95
N ILE A 267 3.54 3.90 -3.86
CA ILE A 267 2.17 3.49 -3.53
C ILE A 267 1.96 2.10 -4.13
N THR A 268 1.54 1.15 -3.30
CA THR A 268 1.25 -0.22 -3.71
C THR A 268 -0.21 -0.54 -3.45
N VAL A 269 -0.94 -0.94 -4.49
CA VAL A 269 -2.33 -1.39 -4.42
C VAL A 269 -2.39 -2.89 -4.69
N THR A 270 -2.85 -3.66 -3.71
CA THR A 270 -3.13 -5.09 -3.87
C THR A 270 -4.60 -5.28 -4.22
N THR A 271 -4.88 -6.10 -5.23
CA THR A 271 -6.23 -6.44 -5.71
C THR A 271 -6.41 -7.95 -5.80
N ASP A 272 -7.63 -8.41 -6.01
CA ASP A 272 -7.96 -9.81 -6.37
C ASP A 272 -7.27 -10.29 -7.66
N LYS A 273 -6.92 -9.37 -8.57
CA LYS A 273 -6.31 -9.65 -9.87
C LYS A 273 -4.77 -9.56 -9.87
N GLY A 274 -4.15 -8.96 -8.84
CA GLY A 274 -2.71 -8.74 -8.77
C GLY A 274 -2.31 -7.49 -7.98
N ILE A 275 -1.04 -7.11 -8.07
CA ILE A 275 -0.45 -5.96 -7.36
C ILE A 275 -0.07 -4.88 -8.38
N SER A 276 -0.42 -3.63 -8.10
CA SER A 276 0.04 -2.45 -8.83
C SER A 276 1.00 -1.65 -7.95
N GLU A 277 2.22 -1.42 -8.43
CA GLU A 277 3.25 -0.63 -7.72
C GLU A 277 3.57 0.64 -8.50
N GLN A 278 3.56 1.78 -7.81
CA GLN A 278 3.84 3.10 -8.40
C GLN A 278 4.92 3.82 -7.61
N SER A 279 6.10 3.99 -8.19
CA SER A 279 7.12 4.88 -7.65
C SER A 279 6.94 6.28 -8.22
N ARG A 280 6.84 7.29 -7.36
CA ARG A 280 6.63 8.70 -7.71
C ARG A 280 7.75 9.55 -7.13
N THR A 281 8.07 10.65 -7.80
CA THR A 281 9.07 11.63 -7.35
C THR A 281 8.41 12.99 -7.19
N MET A 282 8.64 13.65 -6.06
CA MET A 282 8.11 14.98 -5.77
C MET A 282 8.82 16.05 -6.61
N ILE A 283 8.06 16.88 -7.32
CA ILE A 283 8.61 18.00 -8.09
C ILE A 283 8.90 19.23 -7.22
N GLN A 284 8.22 19.36 -6.09
CA GLN A 284 8.34 20.45 -5.13
C GLN A 284 8.10 19.93 -3.71
N GLU A 285 8.46 20.72 -2.69
CA GLU A 285 8.09 20.42 -1.31
C GLU A 285 6.56 20.43 -1.12
N VAL A 286 6.03 19.46 -0.39
CA VAL A 286 4.64 19.42 0.08
C VAL A 286 4.62 19.03 1.55
N LYS A 287 3.84 19.78 2.34
CA LYS A 287 3.64 19.57 3.78
C LYS A 287 2.25 19.02 4.02
N PHE A 288 2.19 17.91 4.74
CA PHE A 288 0.97 17.25 5.18
C PHE A 288 0.77 17.65 6.64
N GLU A 289 0.17 18.82 6.84
CA GLU A 289 0.04 19.46 8.16
C GLU A 289 -1.12 18.86 8.98
N ALA A 290 -1.06 19.04 10.30
CA ALA A 290 -2.12 18.59 11.20
C ALA A 290 -3.45 19.34 10.95
N GLY A 291 -4.59 18.64 11.04
CA GLY A 291 -5.91 19.24 10.73
C GLY A 291 -6.04 19.70 9.28
N LYS A 292 -5.38 18.99 8.36
CA LYS A 292 -5.50 19.22 6.91
C LYS A 292 -5.82 17.91 6.20
N MET A 293 -6.68 18.02 5.21
CA MET A 293 -6.96 16.97 4.23
C MET A 293 -6.17 17.23 2.95
N ASN A 294 -5.53 16.19 2.43
CA ASN A 294 -4.82 16.17 1.16
C ASN A 294 -5.42 15.08 0.27
N THR A 295 -5.46 15.32 -1.05
CA THR A 295 -6.11 14.43 -2.02
C THR A 295 -5.14 13.98 -3.11
N ALA A 296 -5.23 12.72 -3.54
CA ALA A 296 -4.45 12.19 -4.65
C ALA A 296 -5.17 11.08 -5.41
N THR A 297 -4.75 10.81 -6.64
CA THR A 297 -5.34 9.77 -7.51
C THR A 297 -4.32 8.66 -7.82
N ILE A 298 -4.77 7.40 -7.68
CA ILE A 298 -3.96 6.19 -7.91
C ILE A 298 -4.54 5.43 -9.10
N ASP A 299 -3.88 5.53 -10.26
CA ASP A 299 -4.27 4.81 -11.49
C ASP A 299 -3.77 3.36 -11.44
N VAL A 300 -4.62 2.41 -11.04
CA VAL A 300 -4.25 0.99 -10.90
C VAL A 300 -4.07 0.36 -12.26
N THR A 301 -2.81 0.05 -12.58
CA THR A 301 -2.40 -0.78 -13.72
C THR A 301 -1.60 -1.96 -13.20
N LEU A 302 -1.94 -3.17 -13.60
CA LEU A 302 -1.27 -4.39 -13.20
C LEU A 302 -0.07 -4.67 -14.12
N PRO A 303 1.03 -5.25 -13.60
CA PRO A 303 2.15 -5.68 -14.42
C PRO A 303 1.69 -6.80 -15.36
N LYS A 304 1.60 -6.47 -16.64
CA LYS A 304 1.36 -7.47 -17.70
C LYS A 304 2.61 -8.34 -17.84
N PRO A 305 2.47 -9.66 -18.11
CA PRO A 305 3.61 -10.48 -18.48
C PRO A 305 4.33 -9.84 -19.68
N GLU A 306 5.66 -9.87 -19.68
CA GLU A 306 6.46 -9.31 -20.78
C GLU A 306 6.11 -10.05 -22.08
N GLU A 307 5.38 -9.38 -22.99
CA GLU A 307 4.97 -10.01 -24.24
C GLU A 307 6.19 -10.24 -25.14
N ALA A 308 6.51 -11.52 -25.36
CA ALA A 308 7.69 -11.93 -26.11
C ALA A 308 7.26 -12.37 -27.52
N SER A 309 7.51 -11.50 -28.51
CA SER A 309 7.31 -11.81 -29.92
C SER A 309 8.63 -12.20 -30.59
N TYR A 310 8.54 -13.16 -31.52
CA TYR A 310 9.67 -13.65 -32.31
C TYR A 310 9.29 -13.69 -33.80
N THR A 311 10.12 -13.12 -34.66
CA THR A 311 9.90 -13.06 -36.11
C THR A 311 10.81 -14.03 -36.86
N LEU A 312 10.28 -14.69 -37.89
CA LEU A 312 11.03 -15.58 -38.79
C LEU A 312 12.15 -14.81 -39.49
N LEU A 313 13.38 -15.33 -39.38
CA LEU A 313 14.52 -14.84 -40.15
C LEU A 313 14.50 -15.38 -41.58
N THR A 314 14.76 -14.51 -42.56
CA THR A 314 14.97 -14.85 -43.97
C THR A 314 16.35 -14.45 -44.49
N ASP A 315 17.16 -13.77 -43.69
CA ASP A 315 18.58 -13.47 -43.93
C ASP A 315 19.42 -13.92 -42.72
N ILE A 316 20.55 -14.56 -43.00
CA ILE A 316 21.55 -14.94 -42.00
C ILE A 316 22.26 -13.72 -41.38
N SER A 317 22.31 -12.59 -42.07
CA SER A 317 22.94 -11.35 -41.57
C SER A 317 22.28 -10.82 -40.28
N GLU A 318 21.00 -11.16 -40.06
CA GLU A 318 20.24 -10.78 -38.87
C GLU A 318 20.54 -11.65 -37.65
N LEU A 319 21.20 -12.81 -37.82
CA LEU A 319 21.54 -13.75 -36.75
C LEU A 319 22.85 -13.33 -36.05
N THR A 320 22.74 -12.38 -35.13
CA THR A 320 23.89 -11.84 -34.40
C THR A 320 24.15 -12.56 -33.08
N VAL A 321 25.41 -12.59 -32.64
CA VAL A 321 25.80 -13.07 -31.30
C VAL A 321 25.05 -12.27 -30.22
N GLY A 322 24.51 -12.96 -29.22
CA GLY A 322 23.61 -12.42 -28.19
C GLY A 322 22.13 -12.54 -28.53
N SER A 323 21.76 -12.80 -29.78
CA SER A 323 20.35 -12.98 -30.19
C SER A 323 19.68 -14.10 -29.39
N LYS A 324 18.43 -13.88 -29.01
CA LYS A 324 17.52 -14.90 -28.48
C LYS A 324 16.68 -15.45 -29.62
N ILE A 325 16.68 -16.77 -29.82
CA ILE A 325 16.00 -17.41 -30.95
C ILE A 325 15.17 -18.63 -30.51
N ILE A 326 14.21 -18.99 -31.34
CA ILE A 326 13.47 -20.26 -31.29
C ILE A 326 13.72 -20.99 -32.61
N ILE A 327 13.98 -22.29 -32.54
CA ILE A 327 14.04 -23.17 -33.72
C ILE A 327 12.72 -23.90 -33.83
N ALA A 328 12.05 -23.79 -34.98
CA ALA A 328 10.71 -24.35 -35.19
C ALA A 328 10.57 -25.08 -36.53
N ASN A 329 9.51 -25.87 -36.67
CA ASN A 329 9.01 -26.38 -37.93
C ASN A 329 7.62 -25.78 -38.18
N LEU A 330 7.46 -25.07 -39.31
CA LEU A 330 6.22 -24.37 -39.65
C LEU A 330 5.03 -25.32 -39.80
N GLU A 331 5.19 -26.37 -40.59
CA GLU A 331 4.12 -27.30 -41.00
C GLU A 331 3.48 -28.04 -39.81
N ALA A 332 4.28 -28.42 -38.81
CA ALA A 332 3.82 -29.17 -37.65
C ALA A 332 3.36 -28.30 -36.47
N GLY A 333 3.58 -26.97 -36.51
CA GLY A 333 3.33 -26.08 -35.36
C GLY A 333 4.15 -26.45 -34.13
N LYS A 334 5.42 -26.85 -34.33
CA LYS A 334 6.31 -27.33 -33.27
C LYS A 334 7.58 -26.48 -33.18
N ALA A 335 7.99 -26.16 -31.95
CA ALA A 335 9.29 -25.57 -31.63
C ALA A 335 10.16 -26.53 -30.81
N LEU A 336 11.47 -26.32 -30.85
CA LEU A 336 12.44 -27.06 -30.05
C LEU A 336 12.17 -26.79 -28.56
N GLY A 337 11.81 -27.84 -27.83
CA GLY A 337 11.53 -27.81 -26.41
C GLY A 337 12.58 -28.56 -25.57
N ALA A 338 12.17 -28.99 -24.37
CA ALA A 338 13.02 -29.57 -23.35
C ALA A 338 13.86 -30.78 -23.80
N GLN A 339 14.93 -31.06 -23.02
CA GLN A 339 15.82 -32.19 -23.23
C GLN A 339 15.13 -33.53 -22.86
N ARG A 340 14.85 -34.37 -23.85
CA ARG A 340 14.57 -35.81 -23.66
C ARG A 340 15.91 -36.56 -23.53
N SER A 341 15.90 -37.85 -23.18
CA SER A 341 17.11 -38.63 -22.86
C SER A 341 18.25 -38.54 -23.90
N ASN A 342 17.92 -38.38 -25.19
CA ASN A 342 18.89 -38.31 -26.29
C ASN A 342 18.58 -37.23 -27.37
N ASN A 343 17.46 -36.51 -27.26
CA ASN A 343 16.89 -35.67 -28.32
C ASN A 343 16.16 -34.47 -27.68
N ARG A 344 15.67 -33.50 -28.46
CA ARG A 344 14.84 -32.40 -27.95
C ARG A 344 13.37 -32.62 -28.30
N GLU A 345 12.47 -32.26 -27.40
CA GLU A 345 11.02 -32.34 -27.62
C GLU A 345 10.54 -31.38 -28.73
N GLY A 346 9.47 -31.75 -29.45
CA GLY A 346 8.66 -30.81 -30.21
C GLY A 346 7.55 -30.22 -29.35
N ALA A 347 7.82 -29.08 -28.71
CA ALA A 347 6.83 -28.31 -27.97
C ALA A 347 5.84 -27.63 -28.93
N ALA A 348 4.56 -27.56 -28.56
CA ALA A 348 3.55 -26.90 -29.39
C ALA A 348 3.74 -25.38 -29.41
N VAL A 349 3.54 -24.75 -30.56
CA VAL A 349 3.61 -23.29 -30.73
C VAL A 349 2.62 -22.81 -31.79
N THR A 350 1.98 -21.66 -31.56
CA THR A 350 1.17 -20.98 -32.58
C THR A 350 2.07 -20.11 -33.44
N ILE A 351 1.99 -20.27 -34.77
CA ILE A 351 2.77 -19.49 -35.72
C ILE A 351 1.81 -18.65 -36.58
N SER A 352 1.60 -17.42 -36.18
CA SER A 352 0.77 -16.42 -36.86
C SER A 352 1.41 -16.03 -38.19
N GLY A 353 0.61 -16.01 -39.27
CA GLY A 353 1.07 -15.60 -40.61
C GLY A 353 2.18 -16.47 -41.24
N GLY A 354 2.59 -17.56 -40.59
CA GLY A 354 3.78 -18.34 -40.96
C GLY A 354 5.11 -17.67 -40.58
N ASN A 355 5.11 -16.48 -39.98
CA ASN A 355 6.31 -15.67 -39.74
C ASN A 355 6.41 -15.06 -38.33
N LEU A 356 5.41 -15.21 -37.46
CA LEU A 356 5.37 -14.62 -36.13
C LEU A 356 5.01 -15.65 -35.06
N ILE A 357 5.76 -15.68 -33.96
CA ILE A 357 5.44 -16.43 -32.74
C ILE A 357 5.26 -15.41 -31.60
N GLU A 358 4.10 -15.42 -30.96
CA GLU A 358 3.79 -14.53 -29.83
C GLU A 358 3.62 -15.36 -28.55
N ASN A 359 4.21 -14.88 -27.46
CA ASN A 359 4.08 -15.43 -26.11
C ASN A 359 4.24 -16.96 -26.05
N PRO A 360 5.38 -17.50 -26.55
CA PRO A 360 5.62 -18.94 -26.57
C PRO A 360 5.60 -19.52 -25.16
N ALA A 361 4.94 -20.66 -24.98
CA ALA A 361 4.85 -21.34 -23.70
C ALA A 361 6.25 -21.73 -23.17
N ALA A 362 6.41 -21.76 -21.84
CA ALA A 362 7.68 -22.07 -21.17
C ALA A 362 8.28 -23.47 -21.50
N THR A 363 7.53 -24.33 -22.19
CA THR A 363 8.02 -25.61 -22.73
C THR A 363 8.86 -25.46 -24.00
N VAL A 364 8.81 -24.30 -24.66
CA VAL A 364 9.64 -23.92 -25.82
C VAL A 364 11.00 -23.43 -25.32
N SER A 365 12.09 -23.97 -25.84
CA SER A 365 13.44 -23.55 -25.50
C SER A 365 13.84 -22.30 -26.29
N VAL A 366 14.10 -21.20 -25.57
CA VAL A 366 14.67 -19.98 -26.13
C VAL A 366 16.19 -20.10 -26.08
N LEU A 367 16.82 -20.19 -27.24
CA LEU A 367 18.26 -20.36 -27.40
C LEU A 367 18.97 -19.01 -27.45
N THR A 368 20.15 -18.93 -26.85
CA THR A 368 21.07 -17.81 -26.97
C THR A 368 22.13 -18.13 -28.03
N VAL A 369 22.26 -17.27 -29.03
CA VAL A 369 23.28 -17.38 -30.07
C VAL A 369 24.62 -16.90 -29.50
N GLY A 370 25.60 -17.80 -29.43
CA GLY A 370 26.98 -17.50 -29.08
C GLY A 370 27.91 -17.60 -30.30
N GLN A 371 29.16 -17.17 -30.11
CA GLN A 371 30.21 -17.35 -31.11
C GLN A 371 30.87 -18.74 -30.95
N GLY A 372 31.29 -19.36 -32.07
CA GLY A 372 32.23 -20.47 -32.06
C GLY A 372 33.58 -20.09 -31.45
N THR A 373 34.21 -21.04 -30.77
CA THR A 373 35.50 -20.85 -30.07
C THR A 373 36.64 -21.63 -30.71
N THR A 374 36.31 -22.71 -31.42
CA THR A 374 37.25 -23.56 -32.17
C THR A 374 37.28 -23.18 -33.65
N ASN A 375 36.16 -22.68 -34.21
CA ASN A 375 36.09 -22.21 -35.59
C ASN A 375 35.48 -20.80 -35.71
N THR A 376 36.18 -19.89 -36.38
CA THR A 376 35.68 -18.54 -36.70
C THR A 376 34.56 -18.59 -37.72
N GLY A 377 33.47 -17.83 -37.50
CA GLY A 377 32.34 -17.73 -38.42
C GLY A 377 31.19 -18.72 -38.17
N TYR A 378 31.28 -19.53 -37.10
CA TYR A 378 30.25 -20.49 -36.69
C TYR A 378 29.56 -20.03 -35.41
N PHE A 379 28.36 -20.56 -35.15
CA PHE A 379 27.55 -20.20 -34.00
C PHE A 379 27.52 -21.31 -32.95
N THR A 380 27.35 -20.94 -31.68
CA THR A 380 26.94 -21.85 -30.61
C THR A 380 25.50 -21.56 -30.22
N LEU A 381 24.75 -22.58 -29.80
CA LEU A 381 23.33 -22.47 -29.46
C LEU A 381 23.13 -22.95 -28.03
N ASN A 382 22.87 -22.05 -27.09
CA ASN A 382 22.77 -22.37 -25.66
C ASN A 382 21.33 -22.19 -25.13
N ASP A 383 20.76 -23.21 -24.50
CA ASP A 383 19.35 -23.20 -24.04
C ASP A 383 19.15 -22.73 -22.58
N GLY A 384 20.22 -22.25 -21.93
CA GLY A 384 20.27 -21.91 -20.51
C GLY A 384 21.02 -22.97 -19.69
N ASP A 385 20.80 -24.25 -19.98
CA ASP A 385 21.44 -25.38 -19.27
C ASP A 385 22.74 -25.82 -19.94
N GLY A 386 22.84 -25.72 -21.27
CA GLY A 386 24.07 -26.03 -22.00
C GLY A 386 24.02 -25.74 -23.49
N TYR A 387 25.10 -26.08 -24.19
CA TYR A 387 25.23 -25.90 -25.64
C TYR A 387 24.66 -27.11 -26.39
N LEU A 388 23.72 -26.88 -27.31
CA LEU A 388 23.19 -27.92 -28.20
C LEU A 388 24.32 -28.50 -29.06
N TYR A 389 24.44 -29.83 -29.10
CA TYR A 389 25.47 -30.55 -29.85
C TYR A 389 24.99 -31.84 -30.54
N ALA A 390 25.60 -32.15 -31.67
CA ALA A 390 25.39 -33.40 -32.42
C ALA A 390 26.13 -34.58 -31.74
N ALA A 391 25.39 -35.38 -30.99
CA ALA A 391 25.94 -36.30 -30.00
C ALA A 391 26.25 -37.73 -30.49
N GLY A 392 26.33 -37.97 -31.80
CA GLY A 392 26.80 -39.26 -32.31
C GLY A 392 26.81 -39.44 -33.82
N SER A 393 27.62 -40.39 -34.30
CA SER A 393 27.67 -40.78 -35.71
C SER A 393 26.65 -41.86 -36.06
N SER A 394 26.42 -42.83 -35.17
CA SER A 394 25.55 -44.00 -35.40
C SER A 394 24.11 -43.82 -34.89
N LYS A 395 23.84 -42.73 -34.16
CA LYS A 395 22.56 -42.39 -33.54
C LYS A 395 22.26 -40.90 -33.77
N ASN A 396 20.99 -40.53 -33.85
CA ASN A 396 20.52 -39.19 -34.26
C ASN A 396 20.54 -38.14 -33.14
N TYR A 397 21.39 -38.31 -32.13
CA TYR A 397 21.21 -37.66 -30.84
C TYR A 397 21.51 -36.16 -30.90
N LEU A 398 20.61 -35.36 -30.34
CA LEU A 398 20.74 -33.92 -30.12
C LEU A 398 20.61 -33.68 -28.62
N LYS A 399 21.69 -33.22 -28.00
CA LYS A 399 21.81 -33.09 -26.55
C LYS A 399 22.44 -31.74 -26.20
N ILE A 400 22.50 -31.42 -24.90
CA ILE A 400 23.28 -30.31 -24.37
C ILE A 400 24.62 -30.79 -23.77
N GLU A 401 25.67 -29.99 -23.94
CA GLU A 401 26.96 -30.14 -23.26
C GLU A 401 27.44 -28.82 -22.64
N ASN A 402 28.17 -28.91 -21.53
CA ASN A 402 28.53 -27.73 -20.70
C ASN A 402 29.82 -27.04 -21.17
N LYS A 403 30.42 -27.49 -22.29
CA LYS A 403 31.63 -26.94 -22.88
C LYS A 403 31.47 -26.94 -24.40
N VAL A 404 31.86 -25.84 -25.04
CA VAL A 404 31.83 -25.76 -26.50
C VAL A 404 32.82 -26.77 -27.09
N THR A 405 32.34 -27.64 -27.96
CA THR A 405 33.13 -28.49 -28.85
C THR A 405 32.72 -28.26 -30.31
N VAL A 406 33.49 -28.79 -31.27
CA VAL A 406 33.11 -28.80 -32.70
C VAL A 406 31.75 -29.47 -32.97
N ASN A 407 31.24 -30.33 -32.09
CA ASN A 407 29.89 -30.88 -32.25
C ASN A 407 28.78 -29.92 -31.80
N SER A 408 29.12 -28.88 -31.03
CA SER A 408 28.22 -27.80 -30.57
C SER A 408 28.35 -26.48 -31.34
N GLU A 409 29.28 -26.45 -32.31
CA GLU A 409 29.44 -25.34 -33.25
C GLU A 409 28.68 -25.65 -34.53
N TRP A 410 27.85 -24.70 -34.96
CA TRP A 410 26.88 -24.87 -36.02
C TRP A 410 27.21 -23.94 -37.19
N GLU A 411 27.35 -24.55 -38.37
CA GLU A 411 27.21 -23.89 -39.67
C GLU A 411 25.73 -23.59 -39.85
N ILE A 412 25.38 -22.30 -39.95
CA ILE A 412 23.99 -21.85 -40.13
C ILE A 412 23.89 -21.04 -41.42
N THR A 413 22.99 -21.43 -42.30
CA THR A 413 22.55 -20.62 -43.44
C THR A 413 21.02 -20.57 -43.47
N ILE A 414 20.47 -19.47 -43.99
CA ILE A 414 19.03 -19.23 -44.09
C ILE A 414 18.73 -18.91 -45.55
N ALA A 415 17.77 -19.63 -46.13
CA ALA A 415 17.27 -19.37 -47.47
C ALA A 415 16.21 -18.25 -47.47
N ALA A 416 15.94 -17.67 -48.63
CA ALA A 416 15.00 -16.53 -48.75
C ALA A 416 13.54 -16.89 -48.39
N ASP A 417 13.20 -18.18 -48.32
CA ASP A 417 11.92 -18.72 -47.81
C ASP A 417 11.94 -19.05 -46.30
N GLY A 418 13.02 -18.67 -45.60
CA GLY A 418 13.24 -18.89 -44.17
C GLY A 418 13.76 -20.27 -43.79
N ILE A 419 13.95 -21.20 -44.75
CA ILE A 419 14.46 -22.54 -44.44
C ILE A 419 15.91 -22.42 -43.93
N ALA A 420 16.13 -22.85 -42.69
CA ALA A 420 17.43 -22.85 -42.04
C ALA A 420 18.14 -24.20 -42.22
N THR A 421 19.37 -24.14 -42.74
CA THR A 421 20.33 -25.24 -42.63
C THR A 421 21.13 -25.03 -41.35
N ILE A 422 21.09 -26.00 -40.43
CA ILE A 422 21.79 -25.97 -39.14
C ILE A 422 22.61 -27.27 -39.02
N LYS A 423 23.93 -27.18 -39.15
CA LYS A 423 24.82 -28.34 -39.29
C LYS A 423 26.05 -28.24 -38.39
N ALA A 424 26.29 -29.24 -37.54
CA ALA A 424 27.44 -29.22 -36.65
C ALA A 424 28.77 -29.45 -37.39
N THR A 425 29.84 -28.73 -37.01
CA THR A 425 31.15 -28.75 -37.69
C THR A 425 31.99 -30.01 -37.40
N GLY A 426 31.69 -30.72 -36.31
CA GLY A 426 32.35 -31.96 -35.92
C GLY A 426 32.15 -33.11 -36.91
N SER A 427 33.01 -34.13 -36.82
CA SER A 427 33.08 -35.28 -37.74
C SER A 427 31.93 -36.29 -37.61
N ASN A 428 30.85 -35.96 -36.89
CA ASN A 428 29.73 -36.87 -36.68
C ASN A 428 28.84 -37.00 -37.93
N ASN A 429 28.63 -38.23 -38.41
CA ASN A 429 27.83 -38.53 -39.61
C ASN A 429 26.32 -38.20 -39.50
N ARG A 430 25.86 -37.76 -38.33
CA ARG A 430 24.50 -37.30 -38.08
C ARG A 430 24.59 -35.94 -37.38
N ASN A 431 24.78 -34.90 -38.17
CA ASN A 431 25.08 -33.53 -37.72
C ASN A 431 24.09 -32.47 -38.22
N TRP A 432 23.08 -32.81 -39.01
CA TRP A 432 22.06 -31.87 -39.49
C TRP A 432 20.89 -31.79 -38.51
N MET A 433 20.68 -30.65 -37.85
CA MET A 433 19.51 -30.46 -37.00
C MET A 433 18.23 -30.40 -37.87
N ARG A 434 17.27 -31.28 -37.59
CA ARG A 434 15.99 -31.38 -38.31
C ARG A 434 14.85 -31.75 -37.35
N PHE A 435 13.61 -31.47 -37.78
CA PHE A 435 12.40 -31.93 -37.10
C PHE A 435 11.94 -33.28 -37.65
N ASN A 436 11.55 -34.19 -36.76
CA ASN A 436 10.99 -35.50 -37.10
C ASN A 436 9.52 -35.56 -36.67
N SER A 437 8.63 -35.50 -37.67
CA SER A 437 7.17 -35.55 -37.51
C SER A 437 6.66 -36.88 -36.96
N ASP A 438 7.37 -37.98 -37.19
CA ASP A 438 6.91 -39.32 -36.78
C ASP A 438 7.15 -39.57 -35.28
N SER A 439 7.85 -38.66 -34.59
CA SER A 439 8.24 -38.81 -33.18
C SER A 439 8.16 -37.50 -32.37
N ASP A 440 7.60 -36.44 -32.97
CA ASP A 440 7.47 -35.09 -32.39
C ASP A 440 8.74 -34.64 -31.64
N LEU A 441 9.87 -34.60 -32.37
CA LEU A 441 11.17 -34.26 -31.79
C LEU A 441 12.14 -33.58 -32.77
N PHE A 442 13.08 -32.82 -32.22
CA PHE A 442 14.22 -32.25 -32.92
C PHE A 442 15.48 -33.08 -32.65
N SER A 443 16.26 -33.33 -33.69
CA SER A 443 17.38 -34.28 -33.67
C SER A 443 18.42 -34.00 -34.75
N CYS A 444 19.58 -34.65 -34.67
CA CYS A 444 20.62 -34.57 -35.70
C CYS A 444 20.56 -35.77 -36.67
N TYR A 445 20.50 -35.52 -37.97
CA TYR A 445 20.38 -36.56 -39.00
C TYR A 445 21.52 -36.49 -40.02
N ARG A 446 21.62 -37.53 -40.86
CA ARG A 446 22.56 -37.57 -42.00
C ARG A 446 21.97 -36.86 -43.23
N SER A 447 20.67 -37.03 -43.44
CA SER A 447 19.86 -36.47 -44.53
C SER A 447 18.37 -36.75 -44.25
N GLY A 448 17.48 -36.12 -45.03
CA GLY A 448 16.02 -36.24 -44.88
C GLY A 448 15.49 -35.50 -43.65
N GLN A 449 14.27 -35.87 -43.23
CA GLN A 449 13.48 -35.21 -42.18
C GLN A 449 12.98 -33.80 -42.59
N LYS A 450 12.09 -33.22 -41.78
CA LYS A 450 11.43 -31.94 -42.10
C LYS A 450 12.35 -30.75 -41.86
N ASP A 451 12.12 -29.69 -42.62
CA ASP A 451 12.86 -28.42 -42.51
C ASP A 451 12.66 -27.74 -41.16
N VAL A 452 13.62 -26.88 -40.81
CA VAL A 452 13.60 -26.08 -39.59
C VAL A 452 13.82 -24.61 -39.94
N TYR A 453 13.33 -23.74 -39.08
CA TYR A 453 13.21 -22.30 -39.29
C TYR A 453 13.68 -21.60 -38.01
N ILE A 454 14.34 -20.45 -38.15
CA ILE A 454 14.84 -19.67 -37.01
C ILE A 454 13.97 -18.44 -36.82
N PHE A 455 13.37 -18.32 -35.65
CA PHE A 455 12.63 -17.14 -35.23
C PHE A 455 13.47 -16.37 -34.20
N LYS A 456 13.65 -15.06 -34.37
CA LYS A 456 14.46 -14.20 -33.49
C LYS A 456 13.55 -13.33 -32.64
N LYS A 457 13.85 -13.18 -31.33
CA LYS A 457 13.11 -12.26 -30.45
C LYS A 457 13.24 -10.83 -31.00
N ASN A 458 12.11 -10.13 -31.10
CA ASN A 458 12.03 -8.75 -31.52
C ASN A 458 12.66 -7.79 -30.49
#